data_AF-A0A2U3KW25-F1
#
_entry.id   AF-A0A2U3KW25-F1
#
_cell.length_a   1.000
_cell.length_b   1.000
_cell.length_c   1.000
_cell.angle_alpha   90.00
_cell.angle_beta   90.00
_cell.angle_gamma   90.00
#
_symmetry.space_group_name_H-M   'P 1'
#
loop_
_entity.id
_entity.type
_entity.pdbx_description
1 polymer ?
#
loop_
_entity_poly.entity_id
_entity_poly.type
_entity_poly.pdbx_seq_one_letter_code
_entity_poly.pdbx_strand_id
1 'polypeptide(L)'
;MAGAAANMMNEMEAGWRRRLAAGFVAGCALWAAAASVVVWPNALCYFNGLWGGTAQGYKLLSDSNYDWGQGLRELGEWQNRNRIENLDVWYFGSDPERSKGPFHLVSMIGEGFQGPDDFIARFRGRYLAVSMTNLYGGYYIENPKKGHPVEESILIAIRCLRARQPIARTSTFLIYEFD
;
A
#
# COMPACT_ATOMS: atom_id res chain seq x y z
N MET A 1 -38.53 51.71 7.95
CA MET A 1 -38.23 51.10 6.63
C MET A 1 -36.77 50.60 6.51
N ALA A 2 -35.76 51.28 7.07
CA ALA A 2 -34.36 50.84 6.98
C ALA A 2 -34.04 49.45 7.61
N GLY A 3 -34.68 49.09 8.74
CA GLY A 3 -34.43 47.80 9.40
C GLY A 3 -34.96 46.57 8.63
N ALA A 4 -36.04 46.72 7.86
CA ALA A 4 -36.61 45.61 7.08
C ALA A 4 -35.75 45.27 5.85
N ALA A 5 -35.20 46.30 5.19
CA ALA A 5 -34.27 46.10 4.07
C ALA A 5 -32.95 45.46 4.52
N ALA A 6 -32.40 45.89 5.67
CA ALA A 6 -31.20 45.30 6.25
C ALA A 6 -31.40 43.82 6.64
N ASN A 7 -32.56 43.48 7.22
CA ASN A 7 -32.90 42.09 7.54
C ASN A 7 -33.05 41.24 6.27
N MET A 8 -33.71 41.75 5.23
CA MET A 8 -33.89 41.03 3.96
C MET A 8 -32.55 40.79 3.25
N MET A 9 -31.64 41.77 3.25
CA MET A 9 -30.27 41.61 2.72
C MET A 9 -29.49 40.56 3.50
N ASN A 10 -29.55 40.57 4.83
CA ASN A 10 -28.89 39.56 5.68
C ASN A 10 -29.47 38.14 5.47
N GLU A 11 -30.78 38.00 5.25
CA GLU A 11 -31.42 36.72 4.96
C GLU A 11 -31.03 36.18 3.58
N MET A 12 -31.00 37.04 2.56
CA MET A 12 -30.48 36.69 1.25
C MET A 12 -29.00 36.30 1.34
N GLU A 13 -28.21 37.01 2.14
CA GLU A 13 -26.81 36.73 2.37
C GLU A 13 -26.56 35.38 3.05
N ALA A 14 -27.32 35.10 4.11
CA ALA A 14 -27.32 33.83 4.78
C ALA A 14 -27.76 32.69 3.85
N GLY A 15 -28.74 32.94 2.97
CA GLY A 15 -29.24 31.98 2.00
C GLY A 15 -28.18 31.52 0.99
N TRP A 16 -27.45 32.44 0.35
CA TRP A 16 -26.40 32.05 -0.61
C TRP A 16 -25.22 31.38 0.07
N ARG A 17 -24.80 31.86 1.26
CA ARG A 17 -23.73 31.23 2.05
C ARG A 17 -24.07 29.79 2.42
N ARG A 18 -25.31 29.52 2.86
CA ARG A 18 -25.79 28.16 3.15
C ARG A 18 -25.77 27.28 1.90
N ARG A 19 -26.18 27.79 0.74
CA ARG A 19 -26.16 27.04 -0.53
C ARG A 19 -24.72 26.72 -0.97
N LEU A 20 -23.79 27.65 -0.82
CA LEU A 20 -22.37 27.39 -1.10
C LEU A 20 -21.77 26.37 -0.12
N ALA A 21 -22.05 26.51 1.17
CA ALA A 21 -21.60 25.54 2.18
C ALA A 21 -22.16 24.14 1.90
N ALA A 22 -23.46 24.04 1.58
CA ALA A 22 -24.09 22.78 1.21
C ALA A 22 -23.47 22.19 -0.08
N GLY A 23 -23.22 23.02 -1.09
CA GLY A 23 -22.56 22.61 -2.32
C GLY A 23 -21.12 22.12 -2.08
N PHE A 24 -20.37 22.80 -1.22
CA PHE A 24 -19.03 22.39 -0.81
C PHE A 24 -19.05 21.05 -0.07
N VAL A 25 -19.93 20.88 0.91
CA VAL A 25 -20.09 19.62 1.65
C VAL A 25 -20.49 18.48 0.71
N ALA A 26 -21.44 18.72 -0.20
CA ALA A 26 -21.83 17.74 -1.21
C ALA A 26 -20.65 17.37 -2.13
N GLY A 27 -19.85 18.35 -2.55
CA GLY A 27 -18.64 18.13 -3.33
C GLY A 27 -17.61 17.28 -2.58
N CYS A 28 -17.35 17.55 -1.30
CA CYS A 28 -16.47 16.75 -0.47
C CYS A 28 -16.98 15.31 -0.29
N ALA A 29 -18.29 15.13 -0.09
CA ALA A 29 -18.89 13.81 0.05
C ALA A 29 -18.77 12.99 -1.25
N LEU A 30 -19.06 13.61 -2.40
CA LEU A 30 -18.87 12.98 -3.70
C LEU A 30 -17.42 12.62 -3.98
N TRP A 31 -16.48 13.50 -3.62
CA TRP A 31 -15.05 13.22 -3.72
C TRP A 31 -14.65 12.01 -2.87
N ALA A 32 -15.07 11.98 -1.60
CA ALA A 32 -14.77 10.87 -0.70
C ALA A 32 -15.35 9.54 -1.21
N ALA A 33 -16.59 9.54 -1.70
CA ALA A 33 -17.21 8.37 -2.28
C ALA A 33 -16.47 7.87 -3.53
N ALA A 34 -16.12 8.78 -4.44
CA ALA A 34 -15.35 8.44 -5.63
C ALA A 34 -13.97 7.87 -5.27
N ALA A 35 -13.28 8.49 -4.31
CA ALA A 35 -12.01 7.99 -3.80
C ALA A 35 -12.15 6.57 -3.25
N SER A 36 -13.14 6.31 -2.40
CA SER A 36 -13.40 4.97 -1.84
C SER A 36 -13.67 3.92 -2.91
N VAL A 37 -14.45 4.25 -3.95
CA VAL A 37 -14.71 3.34 -5.07
C VAL A 37 -13.44 3.02 -5.85
N VAL A 38 -12.59 4.02 -6.09
CA VAL A 38 -11.33 3.84 -6.83
C VAL A 38 -10.33 2.95 -6.09
N VAL A 39 -10.25 3.05 -4.76
CA VAL A 39 -9.30 2.25 -3.98
C VAL A 39 -9.84 0.91 -3.50
N TRP A 40 -11.14 0.64 -3.68
CA TRP A 40 -11.73 -0.63 -3.31
C TRP A 40 -11.11 -1.79 -4.14
N PRO A 41 -10.77 -2.94 -3.53
CA PRO A 41 -11.03 -3.35 -2.14
C PRO A 41 -9.94 -2.94 -1.13
N ASN A 42 -8.82 -2.39 -1.58
CA ASN A 42 -7.65 -2.10 -0.75
C ASN A 42 -7.73 -0.67 -0.17
N ALA A 43 -8.83 -0.35 0.52
CA ALA A 43 -9.16 1.03 0.87
C ALA A 43 -8.13 1.69 1.81
N LEU A 44 -7.39 0.92 2.62
CA LEU A 44 -6.36 1.48 3.50
C LEU A 44 -5.18 2.08 2.71
N CYS A 45 -4.97 1.65 1.46
CA CYS A 45 -3.94 2.21 0.57
C CYS A 45 -4.28 3.63 0.09
N TYR A 46 -5.44 4.19 0.42
CA TYR A 46 -5.80 5.54 -0.02
C TYR A 46 -4.77 6.57 0.47
N PHE A 47 -4.25 7.33 -0.48
CA PHE A 47 -3.47 8.53 -0.24
C PHE A 47 -4.02 9.66 -1.09
N ASN A 48 -4.01 10.87 -0.52
CA ASN A 48 -4.46 12.04 -1.25
C ASN A 48 -3.57 12.28 -2.48
N GLY A 49 -4.19 12.60 -3.62
CA GLY A 49 -3.49 12.84 -4.89
C GLY A 49 -2.43 13.94 -4.83
N LEU A 50 -2.60 14.95 -3.96
CA LEU A 50 -1.62 16.01 -3.73
C LEU A 50 -0.30 15.48 -3.15
N TRP A 51 -0.32 14.28 -2.57
CA TRP A 51 0.84 13.60 -1.98
C TRP A 51 1.30 12.42 -2.82
N GLY A 52 0.97 12.41 -4.12
CA GLY A 52 1.34 11.34 -5.05
C GLY A 52 0.36 10.17 -5.13
N GLY A 53 -0.75 10.23 -4.38
CA GLY A 53 -1.83 9.25 -4.42
C GLY A 53 -1.44 7.85 -3.95
N THR A 54 -2.39 6.92 -4.04
CA THR A 54 -2.19 5.51 -3.69
C THR A 54 -0.97 4.91 -4.37
N ALA A 55 -0.66 5.28 -5.61
CA ALA A 55 0.50 4.74 -6.31
C ALA A 55 1.85 5.01 -5.62
N GLN A 56 1.97 6.09 -4.84
CA GLN A 56 3.23 6.51 -4.18
C GLN A 56 3.13 6.51 -2.65
N GLY A 57 1.96 6.23 -2.07
CA GLY A 57 1.73 6.31 -0.61
C GLY A 57 2.67 5.45 0.23
N TYR A 58 3.10 4.30 -0.30
CA TYR A 58 4.05 3.40 0.37
C TYR A 58 5.42 4.04 0.63
N LYS A 59 5.79 5.11 -0.08
CA LYS A 59 7.04 5.83 0.17
C LYS A 59 6.96 6.78 1.38
N LEU A 60 5.75 7.10 1.82
CA LEU A 60 5.49 8.08 2.88
C LEU A 60 5.12 7.41 4.20
N LEU A 61 4.13 6.49 4.20
CA LEU A 61 3.65 5.83 5.42
C LEU A 61 3.34 4.34 5.20
N SER A 62 4.31 3.58 4.67
CA SER A 62 4.09 2.15 4.36
C SER A 62 3.66 1.30 5.57
N ASP A 63 4.10 1.67 6.77
CA ASP A 63 3.86 0.96 8.03
C ASP A 63 2.53 1.34 8.70
N SER A 64 1.95 2.48 8.34
CA SER A 64 0.78 3.02 9.04
C SER A 64 -0.55 2.60 8.41
N ASN A 65 -0.60 2.39 7.10
CA ASN A 65 -1.87 2.08 6.42
C ASN A 65 -1.75 1.35 5.09
N TYR A 66 -0.55 1.20 4.51
CA TYR A 66 -0.47 0.86 3.09
C TYR A 66 -0.89 -0.58 2.80
N ASP A 67 -0.30 -1.60 3.44
CA ASP A 67 -0.71 -2.99 3.15
C ASP A 67 -1.70 -3.51 4.18
N TRP A 68 -1.29 -3.54 5.46
CA TRP A 68 -2.04 -4.14 6.59
C TRP A 68 -2.70 -5.50 6.26
N GLY A 69 -2.09 -6.24 5.33
CA GLY A 69 -2.54 -7.56 4.89
C GLY A 69 -3.49 -7.61 3.68
N GLN A 70 -3.84 -6.48 3.07
CA GLN A 70 -4.74 -6.48 1.92
C GLN A 70 -4.02 -6.90 0.61
N GLY A 71 -4.82 -7.19 -0.42
CA GLY A 71 -4.35 -7.36 -1.80
C GLY A 71 -3.91 -8.77 -2.20
N LEU A 72 -4.05 -9.78 -1.33
CA LEU A 72 -3.76 -11.18 -1.69
C LEU A 72 -4.65 -11.69 -2.82
N ARG A 73 -5.93 -11.34 -2.82
CA ARG A 73 -6.84 -11.67 -3.93
C ARG A 73 -6.34 -11.12 -5.27
N GLU A 74 -6.00 -9.83 -5.29
CA GLU A 74 -5.47 -9.15 -6.47
C GLU A 74 -4.16 -9.80 -6.94
N LEU A 75 -3.30 -10.20 -6.00
CA LEU A 75 -2.05 -10.90 -6.29
C LEU A 75 -2.30 -12.28 -6.92
N GLY A 76 -3.23 -13.07 -6.36
CA GLY A 76 -3.60 -14.37 -6.92
C GLY A 76 -4.22 -14.24 -8.32
N GLU A 77 -5.05 -13.23 -8.55
CA GLU A 77 -5.57 -12.92 -9.89
C GLU A 77 -4.45 -12.52 -10.86
N TRP A 78 -3.48 -11.71 -10.40
CA TRP A 78 -2.30 -11.35 -11.20
C TRP A 78 -1.48 -12.60 -11.57
N GLN A 79 -1.22 -13.49 -10.60
CA GLN A 79 -0.49 -14.75 -10.84
C GLN A 79 -1.18 -15.60 -11.91
N ASN A 80 -2.50 -15.79 -11.77
CA ASN A 80 -3.30 -16.58 -12.70
C ASN A 80 -3.32 -15.97 -14.11
N ARG A 81 -3.51 -14.65 -14.22
CA ARG A 81 -3.54 -13.96 -15.52
C ARG A 81 -2.22 -14.08 -16.28
N ASN A 82 -1.09 -14.05 -15.56
CA ASN A 82 0.24 -14.16 -16.14
C ASN A 82 0.73 -15.61 -16.28
N ARG A 83 -0.08 -16.61 -15.87
CA ARG A 83 0.26 -18.04 -15.93
C ARG A 83 1.57 -18.37 -15.20
N ILE A 84 1.79 -17.74 -14.06
CA ILE A 84 2.97 -17.98 -13.22
C ILE A 84 2.71 -19.18 -12.32
N GLU A 85 3.44 -20.26 -12.53
CA GLU A 85 3.31 -21.49 -11.74
C GLU A 85 3.87 -21.34 -10.32
N ASN A 86 5.02 -20.67 -10.19
CA ASN A 86 5.75 -20.56 -8.92
C ASN A 86 5.90 -19.08 -8.52
N LEU A 87 5.02 -18.62 -7.64
CA LEU A 87 5.10 -17.30 -7.02
C LEU A 87 5.37 -17.44 -5.51
N ASP A 88 6.56 -17.06 -5.08
CA ASP A 88 6.88 -16.90 -3.67
C ASP A 88 6.35 -15.54 -3.19
N VAL A 89 5.86 -15.48 -1.95
CA VAL A 89 5.25 -14.25 -1.40
C VAL A 89 5.80 -13.98 -0.01
N TRP A 90 6.59 -12.92 0.11
CA TRP A 90 7.01 -12.40 1.41
C TRP A 90 5.97 -11.40 1.93
N TYR A 91 5.03 -11.92 2.72
CA TYR A 91 3.80 -11.26 3.11
C TYR A 91 3.88 -10.64 4.52
N PHE A 92 3.37 -9.42 4.69
CA PHE A 92 3.37 -8.72 5.99
C PHE A 92 2.17 -9.07 6.90
N GLY A 93 1.00 -9.32 6.31
CA GLY A 93 -0.26 -9.34 7.06
C GLY A 93 -0.69 -10.70 7.60
N SER A 94 -1.90 -10.73 8.13
CA SER A 94 -2.54 -11.93 8.69
C SER A 94 -3.87 -12.28 8.02
N ASP A 95 -4.19 -11.67 6.89
CA ASP A 95 -5.44 -11.90 6.15
C ASP A 95 -5.75 -13.41 5.99
N PRO A 96 -6.99 -13.84 6.26
CA PRO A 96 -7.41 -15.24 6.11
C PRO A 96 -7.19 -15.83 4.72
N GLU A 97 -7.10 -15.02 3.66
CA GLU A 97 -6.81 -15.47 2.30
C GLU A 97 -5.37 -15.94 2.10
N ARG A 98 -4.46 -15.70 3.05
CA ARG A 98 -3.07 -16.14 2.97
C ARG A 98 -2.92 -17.66 2.80
N SER A 99 -3.91 -18.44 3.24
CA SER A 99 -3.93 -19.91 3.10
C SER A 99 -4.68 -20.41 1.86
N LYS A 100 -5.27 -19.50 1.06
CA LYS A 100 -6.17 -19.84 -0.05
C LYS A 100 -5.59 -19.53 -1.43
N GLY A 101 -4.51 -18.75 -1.50
CA GLY A 101 -3.94 -18.30 -2.76
C GLY A 101 -3.13 -19.38 -3.50
N PRO A 102 -2.93 -19.23 -4.83
CA PRO A 102 -2.10 -20.13 -5.64
C PRO A 102 -0.59 -19.94 -5.44
N PHE A 103 -0.18 -19.19 -4.42
CA PHE A 103 1.19 -18.77 -4.16
C PHE A 103 1.78 -19.44 -2.91
N HIS A 104 3.10 -19.36 -2.79
CA HIS A 104 3.85 -19.93 -1.67
C HIS A 104 4.33 -18.84 -0.73
N LEU A 105 3.82 -18.82 0.50
CA LEU A 105 4.29 -17.87 1.50
C LEU A 105 5.73 -18.22 1.91
N VAL A 106 6.60 -17.21 1.92
CA VAL A 106 7.99 -17.32 2.36
C VAL A 106 8.30 -16.30 3.45
N SER A 107 9.28 -16.62 4.28
CA SER A 107 9.82 -15.75 5.32
C SER A 107 11.29 -15.47 5.00
N MET A 108 11.76 -14.26 5.32
CA MET A 108 13.20 -13.97 5.35
C MET A 108 13.81 -14.22 6.74
N ILE A 109 12.97 -14.39 7.77
CA ILE A 109 13.41 -14.71 9.14
C ILE A 109 13.94 -16.14 9.17
N GLY A 110 15.09 -16.34 9.80
CA GLY A 110 15.81 -17.60 9.93
C GLY A 110 16.63 -17.99 8.70
N GLU A 111 16.65 -17.17 7.64
CA GLU A 111 17.43 -17.45 6.44
C GLU A 111 18.91 -17.15 6.69
N GLY A 112 19.80 -18.05 6.23
CA GLY A 112 21.23 -17.96 6.49
C GLY A 112 22.02 -17.11 5.48
N PHE A 113 21.41 -16.10 4.86
CA PHE A 113 22.04 -15.33 3.78
C PHE A 113 23.32 -14.65 4.28
N GLN A 114 24.47 -14.99 3.69
CA GLN A 114 25.76 -14.34 3.95
C GLN A 114 25.97 -13.12 3.04
N GLY A 115 25.20 -13.03 1.95
CA GLY A 115 25.26 -11.90 1.05
C GLY A 115 24.16 -11.90 -0.01
N PRO A 116 24.19 -10.90 -0.92
CA PRO A 116 23.22 -10.78 -2.01
C PRO A 116 23.13 -12.02 -2.91
N ASP A 117 24.24 -12.71 -3.13
CA ASP A 117 24.30 -13.87 -4.02
C ASP A 117 23.49 -15.05 -3.48
N ASP A 118 23.51 -15.28 -2.16
CA ASP A 118 22.70 -16.33 -1.52
C ASP A 118 21.20 -16.03 -1.66
N PHE A 119 20.83 -14.76 -1.46
CA PHE A 119 19.45 -14.30 -1.65
C PHE A 119 19.00 -14.50 -3.11
N ILE A 120 19.82 -14.12 -4.08
CA ILE A 120 19.52 -14.33 -5.51
C ILE A 120 19.39 -15.81 -5.82
N ALA A 121 20.34 -16.63 -5.33
CA ALA A 121 20.34 -18.06 -5.56
C ALA A 121 19.08 -18.74 -4.99
N ARG A 122 18.58 -18.28 -3.84
CA ARG A 122 17.34 -18.77 -3.21
C ARG A 122 16.09 -18.56 -4.08
N PHE A 123 16.07 -17.53 -4.91
CA PHE A 123 14.92 -17.17 -5.76
C PHE A 123 15.16 -17.38 -7.25
N ARG A 124 16.33 -17.86 -7.67
CA ARG A 124 16.65 -18.09 -9.10
C ARG A 124 15.60 -18.97 -9.78
N GLY A 125 15.15 -18.52 -10.95
CA GLY A 125 14.08 -19.13 -11.74
C GLY A 125 12.68 -19.00 -11.13
N ARG A 126 12.49 -18.10 -10.16
CA ARG A 126 11.21 -17.91 -9.43
C ARG A 126 10.78 -16.45 -9.45
N TYR A 127 9.49 -16.24 -9.23
CA TYR A 127 8.93 -14.92 -8.96
C TYR A 127 8.81 -14.72 -7.46
N LEU A 128 9.09 -13.50 -7.00
CA LEU A 128 8.89 -13.09 -5.61
C LEU A 128 8.02 -11.85 -5.56
N ALA A 129 6.84 -11.97 -4.96
CA ALA A 129 6.02 -10.83 -4.56
C ALA A 129 6.34 -10.43 -3.11
N VAL A 130 6.51 -9.13 -2.87
CA VAL A 130 6.88 -8.61 -1.56
C VAL A 130 5.90 -7.53 -1.16
N SER A 131 5.30 -7.66 0.03
CA SER A 131 4.48 -6.60 0.60
C SER A 131 5.30 -5.31 0.72
N MET A 132 4.74 -4.19 0.28
CA MET A 132 5.35 -2.87 0.39
C MET A 132 5.79 -2.55 1.82
N THR A 133 5.01 -2.93 2.84
CA THR A 133 5.38 -2.72 4.25
C THR A 133 6.63 -3.51 4.64
N ASN A 134 6.86 -4.71 4.11
CA ASN A 134 8.11 -5.45 4.37
C ASN A 134 9.32 -4.73 3.74
N LEU A 135 9.12 -4.10 2.58
CA LEU A 135 10.21 -3.46 1.83
C LEU A 135 10.46 -1.99 2.24
N TYR A 136 9.42 -1.26 2.64
CA TYR A 136 9.43 0.19 2.88
C TYR A 136 9.00 0.61 4.28
N GLY A 137 8.42 -0.28 5.08
CA GLY A 137 8.02 0.02 6.45
C GLY A 137 9.19 0.13 7.42
N GLY A 138 9.01 0.90 8.49
CA GLY A 138 10.00 1.08 9.55
C GLY A 138 10.25 -0.16 10.43
N TYR A 139 9.44 -1.22 10.30
CA TYR A 139 9.52 -2.44 11.11
C TYR A 139 10.89 -3.10 11.11
N TYR A 140 11.58 -3.08 9.96
CA TYR A 140 12.89 -3.72 9.78
C TYR A 140 14.03 -2.71 9.56
N ILE A 141 13.73 -1.43 9.38
CA ILE A 141 14.71 -0.46 8.86
C ILE A 141 15.16 0.53 9.93
N GLU A 142 14.29 0.88 10.89
CA GLU A 142 14.49 2.06 11.73
C GLU A 142 14.56 1.83 13.24
N ASN A 143 14.85 0.61 13.73
CA ASN A 143 14.92 0.41 15.18
C ASN A 143 16.26 -0.02 15.80
N PRO A 144 17.29 0.85 15.76
CA PRO A 144 18.47 0.68 16.62
C PRO A 144 18.17 0.90 18.12
N LYS A 145 16.99 1.41 18.51
CA LYS A 145 16.64 1.76 19.90
C LYS A 145 15.67 0.80 20.62
N LYS A 146 15.03 -0.15 19.94
CA LYS A 146 14.14 -1.17 20.55
C LYS A 146 14.83 -2.52 20.81
N GLY A 147 16.17 -2.55 20.86
CA GLY A 147 16.93 -3.64 21.46
C GLY A 147 16.90 -5.00 20.75
N HIS A 148 16.19 -5.14 19.62
CA HIS A 148 16.23 -6.34 18.79
C HIS A 148 17.07 -6.05 17.53
N PRO A 149 18.23 -6.70 17.34
CA PRO A 149 18.94 -6.61 16.07
C PRO A 149 18.00 -7.12 14.98
N VAL A 150 17.77 -6.31 13.95
CA VAL A 150 17.09 -6.77 12.73
C VAL A 150 17.94 -7.87 12.14
N GLU A 151 17.31 -9.00 11.81
CA GLU A 151 18.02 -10.14 11.26
C GLU A 151 18.75 -9.77 9.96
N GLU A 152 19.99 -10.22 9.82
CA GLU A 152 20.86 -9.84 8.70
C GLU A 152 20.27 -10.26 7.34
N SER A 153 19.61 -11.42 7.31
CA SER A 153 18.87 -11.96 6.18
C SER A 153 17.80 -11.00 5.62
N ILE A 154 17.02 -10.37 6.51
CA ILE A 154 16.01 -9.37 6.15
C ILE A 154 16.67 -8.15 5.54
N LEU A 155 17.77 -7.66 6.13
CA LEU A 155 18.48 -6.49 5.63
C LEU A 155 19.09 -6.75 4.25
N ILE A 156 19.65 -7.94 4.03
CA ILE A 156 20.16 -8.38 2.73
C ILE A 156 19.03 -8.41 1.71
N ALA A 157 17.90 -9.03 2.04
CA ALA A 157 16.72 -9.11 1.16
C ALA A 157 16.22 -7.71 0.78
N ILE A 158 16.01 -6.81 1.76
CA ILE A 158 15.54 -5.44 1.51
C ILE A 158 16.51 -4.67 0.61
N ARG A 159 17.82 -4.72 0.89
CA ARG A 159 18.83 -4.04 0.07
C ARG A 159 18.84 -4.57 -1.36
N CYS A 160 18.79 -5.89 -1.52
CA CYS A 160 18.73 -6.58 -2.79
C CYS A 160 17.50 -6.16 -3.62
N LEU A 161 16.33 -6.14 -3.00
CA LEU A 161 15.07 -5.84 -3.68
C LEU A 161 14.95 -4.36 -4.02
N ARG A 162 15.39 -3.46 -3.13
CA ARG A 162 15.38 -2.00 -3.39
C ARG A 162 16.36 -1.57 -4.48
N ALA A 163 17.45 -2.32 -4.67
CA ALA A 163 18.41 -2.07 -5.75
C ALA A 163 17.90 -2.57 -7.12
N ARG A 164 16.78 -3.29 -7.17
CA ARG A 164 16.21 -3.88 -8.39
C ARG A 164 14.93 -3.18 -8.79
N GLN A 165 14.67 -3.17 -10.10
CA GLN A 165 13.38 -2.74 -10.63
C GLN A 165 12.39 -3.92 -10.55
N PRO A 166 11.20 -3.74 -9.96
CA PRO A 166 10.15 -4.74 -10.02
C PRO A 166 9.62 -4.85 -11.46
N ILE A 167 9.28 -6.07 -11.89
CA ILE A 167 8.69 -6.33 -13.21
C ILE A 167 7.22 -5.92 -13.27
N ALA A 168 6.55 -5.93 -12.11
CA ALA A 168 5.14 -5.67 -11.98
C ALA A 168 4.82 -5.23 -10.56
N ARG A 169 3.61 -4.71 -10.38
CA ARG A 169 3.05 -4.40 -9.06
C ARG A 169 1.56 -4.64 -9.04
N THR A 170 1.06 -4.92 -7.85
CA THR A 170 -0.36 -4.78 -7.50
C THR A 170 -0.53 -3.53 -6.64
N SER A 171 -1.71 -3.36 -6.02
CA SER A 171 -1.92 -2.29 -5.04
C SER A 171 -0.89 -2.33 -3.91
N THR A 172 -0.62 -3.51 -3.36
CA THR A 172 0.13 -3.76 -2.11
C THR A 172 1.41 -4.58 -2.27
N PHE A 173 1.71 -5.10 -3.46
CA PHE A 173 2.92 -5.90 -3.71
C PHE A 173 3.77 -5.33 -4.83
N LEU A 174 5.09 -5.38 -4.65
CA LEU A 174 6.05 -5.35 -5.75
C LEU A 174 6.44 -6.77 -6.13
N ILE A 175 6.57 -7.02 -7.42
CA ILE A 175 6.86 -8.35 -7.95
C ILE A 175 8.19 -8.31 -8.69
N TYR A 176 9.02 -9.29 -8.40
CA TYR A 176 10.38 -9.43 -8.92
C TYR A 176 10.52 -10.80 -9.60
N GLU A 177 11.35 -10.84 -10.63
CA GLU A 177 11.82 -12.04 -11.30
C GLU A 177 13.32 -12.17 -11.07
N PHE A 178 13.79 -13.41 -10.91
CA PHE A 178 15.19 -13.72 -10.70
C PHE A 178 15.63 -14.74 -11.74
N ASP A 179 16.46 -14.30 -12.69
CA ASP A 179 17.08 -15.15 -13.71
C ASP A 179 18.22 -16.03 -13.16
#